data_AF-A0AAJ1JX70-F1
#
_entry.id   AF-A0AAJ1JX70-F1
#
_cell.length_a   1.000
_cell.length_b   1.000
_cell.length_c   1.000
_cell.angle_alpha   90.00
_cell.angle_beta   90.00
_cell.angle_gamma   90.00
#
_symmetry.space_group_name_H-M   'P 1'
#
loop_
_entity.id
_entity.type
_entity.pdbx_description
1 polymer ?
#
loop_
_entity_poly.entity_id
_entity_poly.type
_entity_poly.pdbx_seq_one_letter_code
_entity_poly.pdbx_strand_id
1 'polypeptide(L)'
;MKLYFGNMITMITTISLLGLLVYIGYSFMNRSTLDHWGRRIIILLVVGLVVCCFAVTRDNYHHSVQHAIDGSIDPGLFTIKSIQSNICCMLAGVIVLSGIVSIFMRNQDARQICFFIIAVCICLKIGIIEVSRVSMYLS
;
A
#
# COMPACT_ATOMS: atom_id res chain seq x y z
N MET A 1 -2.98 6.65 21.98
CA MET A 1 -1.63 6.64 21.36
C MET A 1 -1.00 5.24 21.23
N LYS A 2 -1.42 4.21 22.00
CA LYS A 2 -0.86 2.85 21.88
C LYS A 2 -1.04 2.17 20.51
N LEU A 3 -2.08 2.52 19.74
CA LEU A 3 -2.37 1.86 18.45
C LEU A 3 -1.31 2.11 17.36
N TYR A 4 -0.66 3.27 17.40
CA TYR A 4 0.31 3.73 16.39
C TYR A 4 1.74 3.88 16.92
N PHE A 5 1.90 4.07 18.24
CA PHE A 5 3.20 4.24 18.90
C PHE A 5 3.46 3.18 19.99
N GLY A 6 2.73 2.06 19.97
CA GLY A 6 2.86 1.01 20.98
C GLY A 6 4.05 0.07 20.76
N ASN A 7 4.55 -0.03 19.52
CA ASN A 7 5.64 -0.92 19.14
C ASN A 7 6.53 -0.25 18.06
N MET A 8 7.82 -0.58 18.04
CA MET A 8 8.78 -0.12 17.03
C MET A 8 8.28 -0.40 15.61
N ILE A 9 7.71 -1.59 15.34
CA ILE A 9 7.18 -1.93 14.02
C ILE A 9 5.96 -1.06 13.68
N THR A 10 5.03 -0.85 14.62
CA THR A 10 3.86 0.02 14.37
C THR A 10 4.26 1.45 14.03
N MET A 11 5.28 1.98 14.73
CA MET A 11 5.78 3.33 14.52
C MET A 11 6.46 3.47 13.15
N ILE A 12 7.32 2.51 12.79
CA ILE A 12 7.99 2.48 11.49
C ILE A 12 6.95 2.44 10.36
N THR A 13 5.95 1.55 10.46
CA THR A 13 4.90 1.45 9.44
C THR A 13 4.11 2.75 9.32
N THR A 14 3.73 3.39 10.43
CA THR A 14 2.99 4.67 10.39
C THR A 14 3.80 5.80 9.76
N ILE A 15 5.08 5.95 10.12
CA ILE A 15 5.97 6.95 9.51
C ILE A 15 6.14 6.66 8.02
N SER A 16 6.28 5.39 7.65
CA SER A 16 6.46 4.96 6.25
C SER A 16 5.21 5.23 5.40
N LEU A 17 4.02 4.98 5.96
CA LEU A 17 2.73 5.31 5.33
C LEU A 17 2.59 6.82 5.10
N LEU A 18 2.89 7.63 6.13
CA LEU A 18 2.88 9.09 6.01
C LEU A 18 3.89 9.59 4.98
N GLY A 19 5.11 9.05 4.99
CA GLY A 19 6.15 9.40 4.00
C GLY A 19 5.71 9.09 2.57
N LEU A 20 5.03 7.97 2.37
CA LEU A 20 4.50 7.61 1.05
C LEU A 20 3.37 8.54 0.59
N LEU A 21 2.45 8.92 1.49
CA LEU A 21 1.40 9.90 1.19
C LEU A 21 1.99 11.29 0.89
N VAL A 22 3.00 11.73 1.65
CA VAL A 22 3.73 12.98 1.38
C VAL A 22 4.40 12.93 0.01
N TYR A 23 5.04 11.81 -0.35
CA TYR A 23 5.66 11.64 -1.67
C TYR A 23 4.64 11.70 -2.82
N ILE A 24 3.46 11.09 -2.65
CA ILE A 24 2.35 11.20 -3.62
C ILE A 24 1.86 12.64 -3.73
N GLY A 25 1.60 13.31 -2.60
CA GLY A 25 1.13 14.70 -2.55
C GLY A 25 2.13 15.68 -3.19
N TYR A 26 3.41 15.53 -2.87
CA TYR A 26 4.49 16.29 -3.51
C TYR A 26 4.53 16.09 -5.03
N SER A 27 4.37 14.85 -5.48
CA SER A 27 4.34 14.54 -6.91
C SER A 27 3.11 15.14 -7.62
N PHE A 28 1.98 15.29 -6.91
CA PHE A 28 0.78 15.95 -7.44
C PHE A 28 0.97 17.47 -7.57
N MET A 29 1.53 18.12 -6.55
CA MET A 29 1.76 19.58 -6.56
C MET A 29 2.76 20.00 -7.62
N ASN A 30 3.84 19.24 -7.81
CA ASN A 30 4.90 19.58 -8.74
C ASN A 30 4.68 19.03 -10.15
N ARG A 31 3.51 18.48 -10.47
CA ARG A 31 3.24 17.76 -11.74
C ARG A 31 3.62 18.53 -13.02
N SER A 32 3.54 19.85 -13.03
CA SER A 32 3.87 20.70 -14.19
C SER A 32 5.37 20.94 -14.40
N THR A 33 6.20 20.58 -13.41
CA THR A 33 7.66 20.84 -13.40
C THR A 33 8.49 19.56 -13.50
N LEU A 34 7.84 18.41 -13.72
CA LEU A 34 8.46 17.09 -13.64
C LEU A 34 8.58 16.42 -15.00
N ASP A 35 9.84 16.22 -15.42
CA ASP A 35 10.11 15.63 -16.75
C ASP A 35 10.26 14.09 -16.75
N HIS A 36 10.30 13.45 -15.56
CA HIS A 36 10.66 12.03 -15.43
C HIS A 36 9.67 11.21 -14.61
N TRP A 37 8.48 10.95 -15.17
CA TRP A 37 7.42 10.18 -14.51
C TRP A 37 7.78 8.70 -14.30
N GLY A 38 8.50 8.10 -15.25
CA GLY A 38 8.91 6.68 -15.15
C GLY A 38 9.74 6.38 -13.90
N ARG A 39 10.72 7.24 -13.57
CA ARG A 39 11.53 7.08 -12.34
C ARG A 39 10.67 7.18 -11.08
N ARG A 40 9.67 8.07 -11.07
CA ARG A 40 8.77 8.26 -9.94
C ARG A 40 7.86 7.06 -9.71
N ILE A 41 7.40 6.41 -10.78
CA ILE A 41 6.63 5.16 -10.71
C ILE A 41 7.47 4.05 -10.07
N ILE A 42 8.73 3.88 -10.50
CA ILE A 42 9.62 2.87 -9.94
C ILE A 42 9.83 3.11 -8.43
N ILE A 43 10.12 4.35 -8.04
CA ILE A 43 10.26 4.73 -6.63
C ILE A 43 8.97 4.43 -5.86
N LEU A 44 7.80 4.80 -6.40
CA LEU A 44 6.51 4.57 -5.75
C LEU A 44 6.21 3.08 -5.56
N LEU A 45 6.50 2.24 -6.56
CA LEU A 45 6.30 0.80 -6.50
C LEU A 45 7.23 0.13 -5.49
N VAL A 46 8.52 0.49 -5.50
CA VAL A 46 9.52 -0.08 -4.57
C VAL A 46 9.23 0.34 -3.13
N VAL A 47 9.05 1.63 -2.88
CA VAL A 47 8.74 2.13 -1.54
C VAL A 47 7.39 1.59 -1.09
N GLY A 48 6.37 1.60 -1.96
CA GLY A 48 5.05 1.04 -1.67
C GLY A 48 5.08 -0.45 -1.30
N LEU A 49 5.91 -1.25 -1.97
CA LEU A 49 6.10 -2.66 -1.63
C LEU A 49 6.75 -2.82 -0.25
N VAL A 50 7.80 -2.05 0.03
CA VAL A 50 8.48 -2.07 1.34
C VAL A 50 7.50 -1.70 2.47
N VAL A 51 6.70 -0.65 2.28
CA VAL A 51 5.66 -0.25 3.26
C VAL A 51 4.60 -1.35 3.41
N CYS A 52 4.21 -2.01 2.32
CA CYS A 52 3.28 -3.13 2.35
C CYS A 52 3.82 -4.30 3.18
N CYS A 53 5.11 -4.63 3.05
CA CYS A 53 5.76 -5.66 3.87
C CYS A 53 5.73 -5.30 5.36
N PHE A 54 6.06 -4.05 5.72
CA PHE A 54 5.97 -3.59 7.10
C PHE A 54 4.53 -3.63 7.63
N ALA A 55 3.53 -3.32 6.81
CA ALA A 55 2.12 -3.45 7.18
C ALA A 55 1.71 -4.92 7.42
N VAL A 56 2.16 -5.85 6.57
CA VAL A 56 1.90 -7.29 6.72
C VAL A 56 2.48 -7.82 8.03
N THR A 57 3.71 -7.44 8.38
CA THR A 57 4.33 -7.82 9.66
C THR A 57 3.62 -7.18 10.84
N ARG A 58 3.26 -5.90 10.75
CA ARG A 58 2.56 -5.17 11.81
C ARG A 58 1.20 -5.79 12.14
N ASP A 59 0.46 -6.18 11.11
CA ASP A 59 -0.91 -6.69 11.25
C ASP A 59 -0.95 -8.22 11.38
N ASN A 60 0.23 -8.87 11.49
CA ASN A 60 0.39 -10.31 11.56
C ASN A 60 -0.30 -11.07 10.41
N TYR A 61 -0.45 -10.42 9.25
CA TYR A 61 -1.20 -10.97 8.12
C TYR A 61 -0.57 -12.25 7.56
N HIS A 62 0.75 -12.42 7.71
CA HIS A 62 1.43 -13.67 7.36
C HIS A 62 0.88 -14.88 8.13
N HIS A 63 0.50 -14.71 9.41
CA HIS A 63 -0.13 -15.79 10.18
C HIS A 63 -1.52 -16.15 9.65
N SER A 64 -2.29 -15.18 9.14
CA SER A 64 -3.55 -15.47 8.45
C SER A 64 -3.36 -16.31 7.20
N VAL A 65 -2.24 -16.09 6.48
CA VAL A 65 -1.87 -16.90 5.31
C VAL A 65 -1.56 -18.34 5.74
N GLN A 66 -0.71 -18.50 6.75
CA GLN A 66 -0.33 -19.80 7.27
C GLN A 66 -1.53 -20.57 7.82
N HIS A 67 -2.37 -19.91 8.63
CA HIS A 67 -3.60 -20.51 9.19
C HIS A 67 -4.52 -21.07 8.10
N ALA A 68 -4.66 -20.42 6.95
CA ALA A 68 -5.50 -20.96 5.88
C ALA A 68 -4.87 -22.14 5.12
N ILE A 69 -3.55 -22.31 5.21
CA ILE A 69 -2.83 -23.41 4.57
C ILE A 69 -2.84 -24.66 5.46
N ASP A 70 -2.44 -24.51 6.72
CA ASP A 70 -2.19 -25.65 7.63
C ASP A 70 -2.98 -25.61 8.94
N GLY A 71 -3.69 -24.52 9.23
CA GLY A 71 -4.48 -24.35 10.46
C GLY A 71 -3.67 -24.32 11.76
N SER A 72 -2.34 -24.22 11.67
CA SER A 72 -1.44 -24.47 12.81
C SER A 72 -1.29 -23.30 13.79
N ILE A 73 -1.55 -22.07 13.34
CA ILE A 73 -1.40 -20.84 14.13
C ILE A 73 -2.70 -20.04 14.03
N ASP A 74 -3.09 -19.32 15.08
CA ASP A 74 -4.23 -18.40 15.02
C ASP A 74 -4.06 -17.34 13.92
N PRO A 75 -5.15 -16.95 13.23
CA PRO A 75 -5.09 -15.95 12.18
C PRO A 75 -4.68 -14.59 12.73
N GLY A 76 -3.98 -13.81 11.90
CA GLY A 76 -3.66 -12.42 12.18
C GLY A 76 -4.89 -11.51 12.11
N LEU A 77 -4.66 -10.20 12.19
CA LEU A 77 -5.72 -9.19 12.37
C LEU A 77 -6.76 -9.19 11.24
N PHE A 78 -6.36 -9.60 10.03
CA PHE A 78 -7.26 -9.80 8.89
C PHE A 78 -7.13 -11.21 8.34
N THR A 79 -8.21 -11.97 8.29
CA THR A 79 -8.25 -13.29 7.63
C THR A 79 -8.13 -13.14 6.10
N ILE A 80 -7.59 -14.17 5.41
CA ILE A 80 -7.47 -14.16 3.94
C ILE A 80 -8.81 -13.93 3.23
N LYS A 81 -9.90 -14.52 3.76
CA LYS A 81 -11.25 -14.40 3.20
C LYS A 81 -11.99 -13.13 3.65
N SER A 82 -11.33 -12.20 4.34
CA SER A 82 -11.96 -10.93 4.72
C SER A 82 -12.28 -10.08 3.50
N ILE A 83 -13.35 -9.29 3.60
CA ILE A 83 -13.76 -8.32 2.57
C ILE A 83 -12.59 -7.39 2.22
N GLN A 84 -11.86 -6.92 3.24
CA GLN A 84 -10.68 -6.08 3.07
C GLN A 84 -9.58 -6.75 2.24
N SER A 85 -9.21 -8.00 2.58
CA SER A 85 -8.15 -8.74 1.90
C SER A 85 -8.45 -8.88 0.41
N ASN A 86 -9.70 -9.21 0.07
CA ASN A 86 -10.12 -9.38 -1.32
C ASN A 86 -10.00 -8.06 -2.12
N ILE A 87 -10.52 -6.95 -1.57
CA ILE A 87 -10.44 -5.63 -2.22
C ILE A 87 -8.97 -5.17 -2.36
N CYS A 88 -8.16 -5.35 -1.31
CA CYS A 88 -6.75 -4.98 -1.33
C CYS A 88 -5.93 -5.81 -2.32
N CYS A 89 -6.34 -7.06 -2.58
CA CYS A 89 -5.75 -7.93 -3.58
C CYS A 89 -6.07 -7.44 -5.00
N MET A 90 -7.34 -7.12 -5.29
CA MET A 90 -7.74 -6.53 -6.58
C MET A 90 -6.97 -5.23 -6.88
N LEU A 91 -6.88 -4.33 -5.90
CA LEU A 91 -6.08 -3.11 -6.01
C LEU A 91 -4.58 -3.39 -6.23
N ALA A 92 -4.04 -4.45 -5.62
CA ALA A 92 -2.66 -4.87 -5.87
C ALA A 92 -2.45 -5.26 -7.33
N GLY A 93 -3.38 -6.01 -7.91
CA GLY A 93 -3.37 -6.39 -9.32
C GLY A 93 -3.35 -5.16 -10.24
N VAL A 94 -4.19 -4.15 -9.96
CA VAL A 94 -4.22 -2.90 -10.74
C VAL A 94 -2.90 -2.14 -10.63
N ILE A 95 -2.28 -2.08 -9.44
CA ILE A 95 -0.98 -1.44 -9.24
C ILE A 95 0.11 -2.11 -10.07
N VAL A 96 0.18 -3.44 -10.02
CA VAL A 96 1.19 -4.22 -10.77
C VAL A 96 0.97 -4.07 -12.28
N LEU A 97 -0.27 -4.21 -12.76
CA LEU A 97 -0.60 -4.06 -14.17
C LEU A 97 -0.25 -2.65 -14.68
N SER A 98 -0.62 -1.61 -13.92
CA SER A 98 -0.30 -0.23 -14.26
C SER A 98 1.21 0.03 -14.26
N GLY A 99 1.94 -0.59 -13.34
CA GLY A 99 3.40 -0.58 -13.30
C GLY A 99 4.01 -1.17 -14.57
N ILE A 100 3.56 -2.35 -14.99
CA ILE A 100 4.03 -3.02 -16.21
C ILE A 100 3.72 -2.17 -17.44
N VAL A 101 2.49 -1.67 -17.59
CA VAL A 101 2.07 -0.82 -18.71
C VAL A 101 2.95 0.43 -18.81
N SER A 102 3.32 1.03 -17.67
CA SER A 102 4.17 2.23 -17.66
C SER A 102 5.59 2.03 -18.22
N ILE A 103 6.11 0.79 -18.18
CA ILE A 103 7.43 0.43 -18.74
C ILE A 103 7.37 0.49 -20.27
N PHE A 104 6.29 -0.01 -20.87
CA PHE A 104 6.10 -0.04 -22.33
C PHE A 104 5.76 1.34 -22.91
N MET A 105 5.16 2.22 -22.11
CA MET A 105 4.85 3.58 -22.53
C MET A 105 6.13 4.42 -22.66
N ARG A 106 6.33 5.05 -23.82
CA ARG A 106 7.39 6.05 -24.03
C ARG A 106 6.95 7.47 -23.70
N ASN A 107 5.64 7.75 -23.75
CA ASN A 107 5.10 9.10 -23.57
C ASN A 107 5.05 9.47 -22.07
N GLN A 108 5.53 10.67 -21.72
CA GLN A 108 5.58 11.13 -20.33
C GLN A 108 4.18 11.39 -19.77
N ASP A 109 3.25 11.95 -20.56
CA ASP A 109 1.86 12.18 -20.13
C ASP A 109 1.15 10.87 -19.80
N ALA A 110 1.43 9.82 -20.58
CA ALA A 110 0.84 8.50 -20.35
C ALA A 110 1.39 7.85 -19.07
N ARG A 111 2.69 8.00 -18.82
CA ARG A 111 3.32 7.59 -17.54
C ARG A 111 2.77 8.39 -16.36
N GLN A 112 2.51 9.68 -16.53
CA GLN A 112 1.87 10.52 -15.51
C GLN A 112 0.48 9.98 -15.13
N ILE A 113 -0.33 9.59 -16.12
CA ILE A 113 -1.63 8.96 -15.87
C ILE A 113 -1.45 7.64 -15.12
N CYS A 114 -0.54 6.76 -15.55
CA CYS A 114 -0.24 5.51 -14.84
C CYS A 114 0.20 5.76 -13.40
N PHE A 115 1.04 6.77 -13.16
CA PHE A 115 1.47 7.15 -11.82
C PHE A 115 0.26 7.52 -10.94
N PHE A 116 -0.68 8.32 -11.44
CA PHE A 116 -1.86 8.69 -10.67
C PHE A 116 -2.82 7.52 -10.43
N ILE A 117 -2.97 6.61 -11.39
CA ILE A 117 -3.73 5.36 -11.17
C ILE A 117 -3.10 4.55 -10.03
N ILE A 118 -1.78 4.33 -10.08
CA ILE A 118 -1.04 3.63 -9.02
C ILE A 118 -1.20 4.35 -7.68
N ALA A 119 -1.04 5.67 -7.65
CA ALA A 119 -1.15 6.47 -6.44
C ALA A 119 -2.55 6.37 -5.81
N VAL A 120 -3.62 6.48 -6.60
CA VAL A 120 -5.00 6.32 -6.12
C VAL A 120 -5.21 4.92 -5.54
N CYS A 121 -4.77 3.88 -6.24
CA CYS A 121 -4.89 2.51 -5.72
C CYS A 121 -4.13 2.30 -4.41
N ILE A 122 -2.93 2.88 -4.26
CA ILE A 122 -2.18 2.80 -3.00
C ILE A 122 -2.90 3.57 -1.89
N CYS A 123 -3.37 4.80 -2.13
CA CYS A 123 -4.13 5.57 -1.16
C CYS A 123 -5.39 4.83 -0.70
N LEU A 124 -6.11 4.19 -1.64
CA LEU A 124 -7.27 3.36 -1.31
C LEU A 124 -6.88 2.14 -0.46
N LYS A 125 -5.81 1.42 -0.80
CA LYS A 125 -5.32 0.30 0.04
C LYS A 125 -5.01 0.75 1.46
N ILE A 126 -4.28 1.86 1.61
CA ILE A 126 -3.93 2.42 2.92
C ILE A 126 -5.20 2.79 3.69
N GLY A 127 -6.12 3.53 3.06
CA GLY A 127 -7.37 3.96 3.68
C GLY A 127 -8.21 2.79 4.16
N ILE A 128 -8.39 1.76 3.34
CA ILE A 128 -9.18 0.57 3.71
C ILE A 128 -8.55 -0.13 4.92
N ILE A 129 -7.23 -0.38 4.91
CA ILE A 129 -6.54 -1.10 5.99
C ILE A 129 -6.63 -0.29 7.29
N GLU A 130 -6.30 1.00 7.25
CA GLU A 130 -6.27 1.84 8.45
C GLU A 130 -7.66 2.10 9.03
N VAL A 131 -8.68 2.33 8.19
CA VAL A 131 -10.07 2.48 8.65
C VAL A 131 -10.57 1.22 9.32
N SER A 132 -10.31 0.04 8.74
CA SER A 132 -10.71 -1.23 9.37
C SER A 132 -9.99 -1.46 10.68
N ARG A 133 -8.70 -1.11 10.79
CA ARG A 133 -7.96 -1.20 12.06
C ARG A 133 -8.56 -0.30 13.14
N VAL A 134 -8.93 0.92 12.79
CA VAL A 134 -9.59 1.86 13.73
C VAL A 134 -10.97 1.33 14.14
N SER A 135 -11.74 0.81 13.19
CA SER A 135 -13.05 0.21 13.46
C SER A 135 -12.96 -0.99 14.42
N MET A 136 -12.00 -1.89 14.18
CA MET A 136 -11.75 -3.04 15.06
C MET A 136 -11.24 -2.64 16.45
N TYR A 137 -10.56 -1.50 16.59
CA TYR A 137 -10.12 -1.00 17.89
C TYR A 137 -11.24 -0.31 18.69
N LEU A 138 -12.25 0.24 18.00
CA LEU A 138 -13.40 0.89 18.62
C LEU A 138 -14.53 -0.09 19.01
N SER A 139 -14.55 -1.27 18.40
CA SER A 139 -15.47 -2.38 18.70
C SER A 139 -15.09 -3.12 19.98
#